data_AF-A0A7W1YR52-F1
#
_entry.id   AF-A0A7W1YR52-F1
#
_cell.length_a   1.000
_cell.length_b   1.000
_cell.length_c   1.000
_cell.angle_alpha   90.00
_cell.angle_beta   90.00
_cell.angle_gamma   90.00
#
_symmetry.space_group_name_H-M   'P 1'
#
loop_
_entity.id
_entity.type
_entity.pdbx_description
1 polymer ?
#
loop_
_entity_poly.entity_id
_entity_poly.type
_entity_poly.pdbx_seq_one_letter_code
_entity_poly.pdbx_strand_id
1 'polypeptide(L)'
;MSELSGRVASLSPEQRALLERMLATKGASPVPLAEAAGLQFSLFYFSSDEQALANDKYRLVLEGAQFADQHGFAAVWTPERHFDAFGGLYPNPAVLNAALAMVTRHIKLRAGSVVLPLHHPIRVVEEWSIVDNLSQGRIGIAFASG
;
A
#
# COMPACT_ATOMS: atom_id res chain seq x y z
N MET A 1 24.53 -44.98 5.09
CA MET A 1 23.10 -44.67 4.81
C MET A 1 22.66 -43.64 5.84
N SER A 2 22.46 -42.39 5.40
CA SER A 2 22.32 -41.20 6.25
C SER A 2 21.20 -41.34 7.31
N GLU A 3 21.45 -40.84 8.53
CA GLU A 3 20.51 -40.79 9.66
C GLU A 3 19.12 -40.24 9.28
N LEU A 4 19.03 -39.41 8.23
CA LEU A 4 17.78 -38.89 7.70
C LEU A 4 16.85 -39.99 7.17
N SER A 5 17.41 -41.00 6.50
CA SER A 5 16.61 -42.08 5.87
C SER A 5 15.93 -42.96 6.93
N GLY A 6 16.63 -43.20 8.05
CA GLY A 6 16.08 -43.93 9.20
C GLY A 6 14.93 -43.18 9.89
N ARG A 7 15.05 -41.86 10.04
CA ARG A 7 14.03 -41.01 10.69
C ARG A 7 12.75 -40.85 9.87
N VAL A 8 12.82 -40.94 8.54
CA VAL A 8 11.64 -40.91 7.66
C VAL A 8 10.92 -42.26 7.63
N ALA A 9 11.65 -43.36 7.81
CA ALA A 9 11.08 -44.70 7.88
C ALA A 9 10.29 -44.94 9.17
N SER A 10 10.62 -44.25 10.27
CA SER A 10 9.95 -44.37 11.58
C SER A 10 8.71 -43.49 11.76
N LEU A 11 8.26 -42.78 10.72
CA LEU A 11 7.10 -41.88 10.81
C LEU A 11 5.79 -42.66 10.78
N SER A 12 4.82 -42.23 11.58
CA SER A 12 3.45 -42.71 11.49
C SER A 12 2.79 -42.28 10.16
N PRO A 13 1.69 -42.94 9.74
CA PRO A 13 0.97 -42.57 8.53
C PRO A 13 0.53 -41.10 8.50
N GLU A 14 0.09 -40.56 9.64
CA GLU A 14 -0.32 -39.16 9.78
C GLU A 14 0.88 -38.19 9.67
N GLN A 15 2.01 -38.55 10.28
CA GLN A 15 3.24 -37.76 10.20
C GLN A 15 3.79 -37.73 8.79
N ARG A 16 3.70 -38.85 8.05
CA ARG A 16 4.10 -38.92 6.64
C ARG A 16 3.18 -38.06 5.76
N ALA A 17 1.87 -38.12 5.98
CA ALA A 17 0.91 -37.29 5.25
C ALA A 17 1.11 -35.78 5.52
N LEU A 18 1.44 -35.39 6.76
CA LEU A 18 1.78 -34.01 7.10
C LEU A 18 3.08 -33.58 6.41
N LEU A 19 4.11 -34.43 6.42
CA LEU A 19 5.39 -34.16 5.76
C LEU A 19 5.19 -33.99 4.25
N GLU A 20 4.38 -34.83 3.60
CA GLU A 20 4.03 -34.72 2.18
C GLU A 20 3.29 -33.43 1.87
N ARG A 21 2.32 -33.02 2.71
CA ARG A 21 1.63 -31.72 2.57
C ARG A 21 2.59 -30.53 2.70
N MET A 22 3.53 -30.59 3.65
CA MET A 22 4.54 -29.55 3.85
C MET A 22 5.54 -29.48 2.69
N LEU A 23 5.91 -30.62 2.11
CA LEU A 23 6.78 -30.69 0.93
C LEU A 23 6.05 -30.20 -0.33
N ALA A 24 4.75 -30.53 -0.48
CA ALA A 24 3.91 -30.04 -1.57
C ALA A 24 3.70 -28.52 -1.53
N THR A 25 3.61 -27.92 -0.33
CA THR A 25 3.51 -26.45 -0.16
C THR A 25 4.83 -25.72 -0.40
N LYS A 26 5.97 -26.41 -0.23
CA LYS A 26 7.30 -25.89 -0.60
C LYS A 26 7.54 -25.84 -2.12
N GLY A 27 6.62 -26.42 -2.91
CA GLY A 27 6.59 -26.36 -4.36
C GLY A 27 5.84 -25.15 -4.93
N ALA A 28 5.63 -24.08 -4.16
CA ALA A 28 5.32 -22.79 -4.76
C ALA A 28 6.47 -22.47 -5.72
N SER A 29 6.18 -22.45 -7.03
CA SER A 29 7.09 -21.88 -8.02
C SER A 29 7.65 -20.58 -7.45
N PRO A 30 8.94 -20.29 -7.60
CA PRO A 30 9.44 -18.98 -7.22
C PRO A 30 8.46 -17.97 -7.80
N VAL A 31 7.83 -17.16 -6.95
CA VAL A 31 7.16 -15.94 -7.45
C VAL A 31 8.22 -15.34 -8.36
N PRO A 32 7.98 -15.22 -9.68
CA PRO A 32 8.99 -14.68 -10.57
C PRO A 32 9.46 -13.40 -9.90
N LEU A 33 10.72 -13.36 -9.50
CA LEU A 33 11.33 -12.11 -9.06
C LEU A 33 11.13 -11.24 -10.28
N ALA A 34 10.16 -10.32 -10.18
CA ALA A 34 9.76 -9.48 -11.29
C ALA A 34 11.06 -8.98 -11.92
N GLU A 35 11.21 -9.22 -13.23
CA GLU A 35 12.29 -8.66 -14.04
C GLU A 35 12.58 -7.28 -13.48
N ALA A 36 13.82 -7.04 -13.04
CA ALA A 36 14.18 -5.89 -12.22
C ALA A 36 13.66 -4.62 -12.91
N ALA A 37 12.46 -4.19 -12.50
CA ALA A 37 11.82 -3.04 -13.08
C ALA A 37 12.78 -1.90 -12.81
N GLY A 38 13.15 -1.17 -13.85
CA GLY A 38 13.99 0.02 -13.69
C GLY A 38 13.44 0.92 -12.58
N LEU A 39 14.32 1.72 -11.97
CA LEU A 39 13.96 2.55 -10.82
C LEU A 39 12.64 3.29 -11.07
N GLN A 40 11.68 3.08 -10.18
CA GLN A 40 10.37 3.70 -10.27
C GLN A 40 10.37 5.03 -9.51
N PHE A 41 9.80 6.06 -10.14
CA PHE A 41 9.64 7.38 -9.54
C PHE A 41 8.22 7.57 -9.02
N SER A 42 8.06 8.24 -7.88
CA SER A 42 6.76 8.52 -7.23
C SER A 42 6.77 9.93 -6.67
N LEU A 43 5.59 10.51 -6.49
CA LEU A 43 5.42 11.75 -5.73
C LEU A 43 5.09 11.43 -4.28
N PHE A 44 5.67 12.17 -3.34
CA PHE A 44 5.34 12.07 -1.93
C PHE A 44 5.00 13.44 -1.38
N TYR A 45 3.80 13.57 -0.84
CA TYR A 45 3.35 14.80 -0.20
C TYR A 45 3.66 14.71 1.29
N PHE A 46 4.44 15.66 1.79
CA PHE A 46 4.69 15.80 3.22
C PHE A 46 3.80 16.95 3.70
N SER A 47 4.37 18.06 4.14
CA SER A 47 3.66 19.25 4.59
C SER A 47 4.04 20.44 3.72
N SER A 48 3.06 21.30 3.49
CA SER A 48 3.24 22.64 2.93
C SER A 48 2.61 23.62 3.91
N ASP A 49 3.22 24.80 4.05
CA ASP A 49 2.55 25.92 4.70
C ASP A 49 1.61 26.57 3.69
N GLU A 50 0.34 26.17 3.75
CA GLU A 50 -0.71 26.66 2.86
C GLU A 50 -1.64 27.64 3.58
N GLN A 51 -1.25 28.16 4.75
CA GLN A 51 -2.03 29.22 5.41
C GLN A 51 -2.12 30.48 4.54
N ALA A 52 -1.08 30.76 3.74
CA ALA A 52 -1.06 31.87 2.80
C ALA A 52 -1.95 31.63 1.56
N LEU A 53 -2.41 30.40 1.29
CA LEU A 53 -3.28 30.10 0.17
C LEU A 53 -4.74 30.34 0.56
N ALA A 54 -5.26 31.49 0.13
CA ALA A 54 -6.62 31.93 0.43
C ALA A 54 -7.70 31.00 -0.16
N ASN A 55 -7.42 30.35 -1.30
CA ASN A 55 -8.30 29.41 -1.99
C ASN A 55 -7.48 28.24 -2.56
N ASP A 56 -8.14 27.11 -2.81
CA ASP A 56 -7.59 25.97 -3.56
C ASP A 56 -6.34 25.30 -2.95
N LYS A 57 -6.41 25.04 -1.64
CA LYS A 57 -5.36 24.38 -0.86
C LYS A 57 -5.02 22.95 -1.30
N TYR A 58 -5.76 22.38 -2.24
CA TYR A 58 -5.49 21.04 -2.79
C TYR A 58 -5.00 21.08 -4.24
N ARG A 59 -4.87 22.26 -4.85
CA ARG A 59 -4.46 22.40 -6.25
C ARG A 59 -3.17 21.65 -6.55
N LEU A 60 -2.15 21.85 -5.71
CA LEU A 60 -0.82 21.26 -5.93
C LEU A 60 -0.87 19.72 -5.91
N VAL A 61 -1.68 19.12 -5.03
CA VAL A 61 -1.81 17.66 -4.98
C VAL A 61 -2.67 17.11 -6.12
N LEU A 62 -3.72 17.82 -6.51
CA LEU A 62 -4.57 17.42 -7.64
C LEU A 62 -3.82 17.50 -8.98
N GLU A 63 -3.21 18.65 -9.28
CA GLU A 63 -2.46 18.87 -10.51
C GLU A 63 -1.20 17.99 -10.56
N GLY A 64 -0.48 17.87 -9.44
CA GLY A 64 0.71 17.02 -9.37
C GLY A 64 0.38 15.54 -9.57
N ALA A 65 -0.75 15.06 -9.02
CA ALA A 65 -1.20 13.69 -9.26
C ALA A 65 -1.60 13.45 -10.72
N GLN A 66 -2.33 14.38 -11.35
CA GLN A 66 -2.67 14.31 -12.78
C GLN A 66 -1.42 14.31 -13.66
N PHE A 67 -0.44 15.15 -13.34
CA PHE A 67 0.83 15.17 -14.05
C PHE A 67 1.55 13.82 -13.92
N ALA A 68 1.73 13.32 -12.70
CA ALA A 68 2.41 12.06 -12.44
C ALA A 68 1.73 10.88 -13.15
N ASP A 69 0.40 10.85 -13.15
CA ASP A 69 -0.44 9.88 -13.85
C ASP A 69 -0.19 9.85 -15.37
N GLN A 70 -0.02 11.02 -15.98
CA GLN A 70 0.23 11.16 -17.42
C GLN A 70 1.69 10.89 -17.82
N HIS A 71 2.62 10.88 -16.87
CA HIS A 71 4.07 10.79 -17.13
C HIS A 71 4.70 9.49 -16.62
N GLY A 72 3.90 8.48 -16.29
CA GLY A 72 4.39 7.14 -15.97
C GLY A 72 5.04 7.01 -14.59
N PHE A 73 4.72 7.91 -13.66
CA PHE A 73 5.11 7.73 -12.26
C PHE A 73 4.37 6.54 -11.65
N ALA A 74 5.02 5.87 -10.70
CA ALA A 74 4.49 4.66 -10.09
C ALA A 74 3.39 4.95 -9.07
N ALA A 75 3.54 5.98 -8.25
CA ALA A 75 2.58 6.29 -7.19
C ALA A 75 2.55 7.78 -6.79
N VAL A 76 1.42 8.19 -6.22
CA VAL A 76 1.29 9.36 -5.35
C VAL A 76 1.12 8.86 -3.92
N TRP A 77 1.90 9.41 -3.00
CA TRP A 77 1.83 9.10 -1.57
C TRP A 77 1.27 10.29 -0.80
N THR A 78 0.18 10.06 -0.08
CA THR A 78 -0.47 11.06 0.79
C THR A 78 -0.22 10.73 2.26
N PRO A 79 0.13 11.71 3.10
CA PRO A 79 0.41 11.49 4.51
C PRO A 79 -0.88 11.51 5.36
N GLU A 80 -0.70 11.26 6.66
CA GLU A 80 -1.71 11.53 7.69
C GLU A 80 -1.07 12.42 8.78
N ARG A 81 -1.70 13.56 9.08
CA ARG A 81 -1.26 14.50 10.11
C ARG A 81 -2.43 15.26 10.72
N HIS A 82 -2.32 15.57 12.01
CA HIS A 82 -3.39 16.19 12.80
C HIS A 82 -2.85 17.36 13.61
N PHE A 83 -3.73 18.32 13.89
CA PHE A 83 -3.54 19.39 14.89
C PHE A 83 -2.39 20.37 14.64
N ASP A 84 -1.86 20.47 13.41
CA ASP A 84 -0.89 21.49 13.01
C ASP A 84 -1.31 22.12 11.69
N ALA A 85 -1.09 23.42 11.54
CA ALA A 85 -1.35 24.13 10.28
C ALA A 85 -0.32 23.76 9.21
N PHE A 86 0.94 23.52 9.60
CA PHE A 86 1.98 23.04 8.71
C PHE A 86 1.67 21.60 8.30
N GLY A 87 1.15 21.46 7.08
CA GLY A 87 0.67 20.18 6.61
C GLY A 87 -0.68 19.75 7.20
N GLY A 88 -1.50 20.67 7.70
CA GLY A 88 -2.85 20.38 8.19
C GLY A 88 -3.86 19.92 7.12
N LEU A 89 -3.46 19.92 5.85
CA LEU A 89 -4.30 19.50 4.71
C LEU A 89 -4.50 17.98 4.61
N TYR A 90 -3.82 17.19 5.42
CA TYR A 90 -3.76 15.75 5.24
C TYR A 90 -4.21 14.98 6.48
N PRO A 91 -5.44 15.19 7.02
CA PRO A 91 -5.91 14.51 8.23
C PRO A 91 -6.42 13.09 7.98
N ASN A 92 -6.86 12.76 6.76
CA ASN A 92 -7.24 11.39 6.40
C ASN A 92 -6.79 11.08 4.96
N PRO A 93 -5.82 10.18 4.76
CA PRO A 93 -5.33 9.83 3.44
C PRO A 93 -6.37 9.07 2.59
N ALA A 94 -7.33 8.35 3.18
CA ALA A 94 -8.39 7.69 2.43
C ALA A 94 -9.31 8.71 1.75
N VAL A 95 -9.68 9.79 2.45
CA VAL A 95 -10.51 10.88 1.90
C VAL A 95 -9.81 11.55 0.73
N LEU A 96 -8.53 11.91 0.88
CA LEU A 96 -7.78 12.54 -0.19
C LEU A 96 -7.58 11.58 -1.38
N ASN A 97 -7.24 10.32 -1.14
CA ASN A 97 -7.08 9.35 -2.23
C ASN A 97 -8.40 9.02 -2.94
N ALA A 98 -9.56 9.12 -2.29
CA ALA A 98 -10.85 9.02 -2.96
C ALA A 98 -11.04 10.13 -4.01
N ALA A 99 -10.62 11.37 -3.69
CA ALA A 99 -10.63 12.46 -4.65
C ALA A 99 -9.61 12.23 -5.78
N LEU A 100 -8.39 11.79 -5.45
CA LEU A 100 -7.36 11.48 -6.44
C LEU A 100 -7.76 10.34 -7.38
N ALA A 101 -8.51 9.35 -6.88
CA ALA A 101 -9.04 8.25 -7.67
C ALA A 101 -9.92 8.74 -8.83
N MET A 102 -10.68 9.82 -8.61
CA MET A 102 -11.59 10.37 -9.62
C MET A 102 -10.90 11.21 -10.69
N VAL A 103 -9.67 11.67 -10.44
CA VAL A 103 -8.93 12.55 -11.36
C VAL A 103 -7.69 11.90 -11.97
N THR A 104 -7.41 10.63 -11.67
CA THR A 104 -6.28 9.85 -12.20
C THR A 104 -6.74 8.50 -12.74
N ARG A 105 -5.98 7.89 -13.66
CA ARG A 105 -6.37 6.64 -14.36
C ARG A 105 -5.40 5.46 -14.16
N HIS A 106 -4.13 5.71 -13.90
CA HIS A 106 -3.05 4.72 -13.98
C HIS A 106 -2.19 4.65 -12.71
N ILE A 107 -1.83 5.81 -12.15
CA ILE A 107 -0.91 5.92 -11.02
C ILE A 107 -1.46 5.24 -9.77
N LYS A 108 -0.59 4.62 -8.96
CA LYS A 108 -1.02 4.05 -7.68
C LYS A 108 -1.27 5.14 -6.65
N LEU A 109 -2.29 4.93 -5.82
CA LEU A 109 -2.74 5.87 -4.80
C LEU A 109 -2.41 5.28 -3.44
N ARG A 110 -1.44 5.86 -2.74
CA ARG A 110 -0.88 5.24 -1.54
C ARG A 110 -0.94 6.14 -0.32
N ALA A 111 -1.18 5.54 0.84
CA ALA A 111 -0.91 6.20 2.11
C ALA A 111 0.55 6.03 2.52
N GLY A 112 1.19 7.15 2.87
CA GLY A 112 2.50 7.22 3.51
C GLY A 112 2.43 8.13 4.73
N SER A 113 1.57 7.87 5.71
CA SER A 113 1.01 6.55 6.07
C SER A 113 -0.38 6.68 6.66
N VAL A 114 -1.07 5.55 6.89
CA VAL A 114 -2.17 5.48 7.87
C VAL A 114 -1.55 5.25 9.25
N VAL A 115 -1.82 6.13 10.19
CA VAL A 115 -1.38 5.99 11.59
C VAL A 115 -2.36 5.06 12.30
N LEU A 116 -2.15 3.74 12.12
CA LEU A 116 -3.15 2.71 12.44
C LEU A 116 -3.72 2.80 13.87
N PRO A 117 -2.94 3.12 14.92
CA PRO A 117 -3.50 3.23 16.27
C PRO A 117 -4.52 4.36 16.47
N LEU A 118 -4.64 5.32 15.55
CA LEU A 118 -5.64 6.38 15.58
C LEU A 118 -7.00 5.94 14.98
N HIS A 119 -7.06 4.76 14.37
CA HIS A 119 -8.25 4.29 13.63
C HIS A 119 -8.74 2.95 14.14
N HIS A 120 -10.03 2.70 14.00
CA HIS A 120 -10.56 1.35 14.11
C HIS A 120 -10.15 0.55 12.86
N PRO A 121 -9.51 -0.63 12.95
CA PRO A 121 -9.03 -1.36 11.77
C PRO A 121 -10.12 -1.67 10.74
N ILE A 122 -11.35 -1.97 11.18
CA ILE A 122 -12.50 -2.14 10.27
C ILE A 122 -12.78 -0.88 9.45
N ARG A 123 -12.71 0.33 10.05
CA ARG A 123 -12.90 1.60 9.32
C ARG A 123 -11.85 1.76 8.23
N VAL A 124 -10.59 1.46 8.55
CA VAL A 124 -9.50 1.52 7.56
C VAL A 124 -9.80 0.60 6.39
N VAL A 125 -10.21 -0.65 6.65
CA VAL A 125 -10.54 -1.59 5.57
C VAL A 125 -11.75 -1.11 4.75
N GLU A 126 -12.82 -0.63 5.40
CA GLU A 126 -14.02 -0.12 4.72
C GLU A 126 -13.70 1.09 3.83
N GLU A 127 -13.02 2.10 4.37
CA GLU A 127 -12.66 3.34 3.65
C GLU A 127 -11.74 3.03 2.47
N TRP A 128 -10.70 2.22 2.68
CA TRP A 128 -9.77 1.88 1.61
C TRP A 128 -10.36 0.92 0.59
N SER A 129 -11.34 0.09 0.95
CA SER A 129 -12.11 -0.71 -0.02
C SER A 129 -12.92 0.18 -0.98
N ILE A 130 -13.48 1.30 -0.48
CA ILE A 130 -14.14 2.29 -1.34
C ILE A 130 -13.14 2.88 -2.33
N VAL A 131 -11.97 3.34 -1.84
CA VAL A 131 -10.92 3.91 -2.71
C VAL A 131 -10.42 2.88 -3.71
N ASP A 132 -10.28 1.62 -3.32
CA ASP A 132 -9.87 0.53 -4.21
C ASP A 132 -10.86 0.36 -5.38
N ASN A 133 -12.16 0.34 -5.08
CA ASN A 133 -13.21 0.25 -6.10
C ASN A 133 -13.26 1.49 -7.00
N LEU A 134 -13.21 2.71 -6.43
CA LEU A 134 -13.19 3.96 -7.19
C LEU A 134 -11.97 4.06 -8.11
N SER A 135 -10.83 3.55 -7.64
CA SER A 135 -9.56 3.60 -8.37
C SER A 135 -9.32 2.39 -9.28
N GLN A 136 -10.19 1.37 -9.26
CA GLN A 136 -10.01 0.10 -9.99
C GLN A 136 -8.72 -0.65 -9.61
N GLY A 137 -8.48 -0.88 -8.32
CA GLY A 137 -7.35 -1.73 -7.89
C GLY A 137 -6.02 -0.99 -7.76
N ARG A 138 -6.03 0.34 -7.53
CA ARG A 138 -4.80 1.17 -7.54
C ARG A 138 -4.29 1.54 -6.15
N ILE A 139 -4.89 1.06 -5.05
CA ILE A 139 -4.48 1.49 -3.72
C ILE A 139 -3.20 0.81 -3.21
N GLY A 140 -2.59 1.40 -2.18
CA GLY A 140 -1.63 0.77 -1.30
C GLY A 140 -1.55 1.49 0.04
N ILE A 141 -1.23 0.78 1.12
CA ILE A 141 -1.24 1.36 2.47
C ILE A 141 0.09 1.04 3.15
N ALA A 142 0.82 2.07 3.58
CA ALA A 142 1.82 1.94 4.62
C ALA A 142 1.18 2.26 5.98
N PHE A 143 1.48 1.45 6.99
CA PHE A 143 1.02 1.66 8.36
C PHE A 143 2.14 2.26 9.22
N ALA A 144 1.81 3.24 10.03
CA ALA A 144 2.68 3.81 11.08
C ALA A 144 2.07 3.63 12.46
N SER A 145 2.90 3.59 13.50
CA SER A 145 2.49 3.47 14.90
C SER A 145 2.12 4.79 15.59
N GLY A 146 2.50 5.93 14.99
CA GLY A 146 2.43 7.26 15.61
C GLY A 146 3.80 7.90 15.72
#